data_AF-A0A0B7IFV8-F1
#
_entry.id   AF-A0A0B7IFV8-F1
#
_cell.length_a   1.000
_cell.length_b   1.000
_cell.length_c   1.000
_cell.angle_alpha   90.00
_cell.angle_beta   90.00
_cell.angle_gamma   90.00
#
_symmetry.space_group_name_H-M   'P 1'
#
loop_
_entity.id
_entity.type
_entity.pdbx_description
1 polymer ?
#
loop_
_entity_poly.entity_id
_entity_poly.type
_entity_poly.pdbx_seq_one_letter_code
_entity_poly.pdbx_strand_id
1 'polypeptide(L)'
;MIIGIPKEIKNNENRVGATPAGVKELIKNGHTVYVQKSAGVGSGFSDEEYQKAGATIFTHHRGSLCSIRDDLQGKRTHCCRI
;
A
#
# COMPACT_ATOMS: atom_id res chain seq x y z
N MET A 1 -13.18 7.46 0.75
CA MET A 1 -13.01 6.15 1.42
C MET A 1 -11.62 5.61 1.12
N ILE A 2 -11.09 4.76 1.99
CA ILE A 2 -9.77 4.13 1.83
C ILE A 2 -9.96 2.74 1.21
N ILE A 3 -9.27 2.46 0.10
CA ILE A 3 -9.34 1.20 -0.62
C ILE A 3 -7.95 0.59 -0.64
N GLY A 4 -7.82 -0.64 -0.13
CA GLY A 4 -6.56 -1.39 -0.12
C GLY A 4 -6.58 -2.50 -1.15
N ILE A 5 -5.51 -2.60 -1.94
CA ILE A 5 -5.27 -3.70 -2.89
C ILE A 5 -4.09 -4.52 -2.35
N PRO A 6 -4.38 -5.59 -1.59
CA PRO A 6 -3.34 -6.50 -1.11
C PRO A 6 -2.77 -7.33 -2.26
N LYS A 7 -1.58 -7.88 -2.04
CA LYS A 7 -1.00 -8.89 -2.91
C LYS A 7 -1.70 -10.23 -2.66
N GLU A 8 -2.16 -10.87 -3.73
CA GLU A 8 -2.70 -12.22 -3.65
C GLU A 8 -1.62 -13.21 -3.16
N ILE A 9 -1.99 -14.01 -2.15
CA ILE A 9 -1.11 -15.00 -1.52
C ILE A 9 -1.37 -16.42 -2.03
N LYS A 10 -2.44 -16.61 -2.80
CA LYS A 10 -2.88 -17.93 -3.24
C LYS A 10 -2.00 -18.42 -4.40
N ASN A 11 -1.56 -19.67 -4.30
CA ASN A 11 -0.66 -20.24 -5.28
C ASN A 11 -1.37 -20.39 -6.63
N ASN A 12 -0.73 -19.95 -7.72
CA ASN A 12 -1.25 -19.98 -9.10
C ASN A 12 -2.43 -19.01 -9.40
N GLU A 13 -2.66 -18.01 -8.55
CA GLU A 13 -3.62 -16.93 -8.81
C GLU A 13 -2.85 -15.65 -9.16
N ASN A 14 -2.74 -15.37 -10.46
CA ASN A 14 -1.99 -14.23 -10.98
C ASN A 14 -2.85 -12.98 -11.17
N ARG A 15 -4.12 -12.99 -10.73
CA ARG A 15 -5.01 -11.84 -10.83
C ARG A 15 -4.70 -10.79 -9.75
N VAL A 16 -5.07 -9.56 -10.05
CA VAL A 16 -4.97 -8.41 -9.12
C VAL A 16 -6.36 -7.82 -8.92
N GLY A 17 -6.66 -7.35 -7.71
CA GLY A 17 -7.98 -6.84 -7.34
C GLY A 17 -8.43 -5.59 -8.13
N ALA A 18 -7.49 -4.77 -8.61
CA ALA A 18 -7.80 -3.71 -9.57
C ALA A 18 -6.62 -3.42 -10.50
N THR A 19 -6.94 -3.06 -11.75
CA THR A 19 -5.97 -2.58 -12.73
C THR A 19 -5.60 -1.12 -12.46
N PRO A 20 -4.45 -0.64 -12.95
CA PRO A 20 -4.07 0.77 -12.84
C PRO A 20 -5.14 1.74 -13.36
N ALA A 21 -5.88 1.35 -14.41
CA ALA A 21 -7.00 2.12 -14.93
C ALA A 21 -8.16 2.22 -13.92
N GLY A 22 -8.52 1.13 -13.25
CA GLY A 22 -9.54 1.13 -12.20
C GLY A 22 -9.12 1.96 -10.99
N VAL A 23 -7.84 1.86 -10.60
CA VAL A 23 -7.27 2.68 -9.51
C VAL A 23 -7.37 4.17 -9.81
N LYS A 24 -7.03 4.58 -11.04
CA LYS A 24 -7.12 5.97 -11.48
C LYS A 24 -8.55 6.50 -11.35
N GLU A 25 -9.55 5.70 -11.74
CA GLU A 25 -10.96 6.08 -11.64
C GLU A 25 -11.41 6.20 -10.17
N LEU A 26 -11.00 5.27 -9.30
CA LEU A 26 -11.30 5.34 -7.86
C LEU A 26 -10.73 6.62 -7.23
N ILE A 27 -9.50 7.00 -7.60
CA ILE A 27 -8.88 8.24 -7.11
C ILE A 27 -9.62 9.47 -7.65
N LYS A 28 -10.03 9.43 -8.93
CA LYS A 28 -10.82 10.50 -9.55
C LYS A 28 -12.17 10.73 -8.86
N ASN A 29 -12.76 9.66 -8.33
CA ASN A 29 -13.97 9.69 -7.50
C ASN A 29 -13.70 10.10 -6.03
N GLY A 30 -12.47 10.55 -5.70
CA GLY A 30 -12.11 11.02 -4.36
C GLY A 30 -11.83 9.91 -3.36
N HIS A 31 -11.45 8.71 -3.82
CA HIS A 31 -11.04 7.61 -2.95
C HIS A 31 -9.51 7.54 -2.85
N THR A 32 -9.01 7.18 -1.67
CA THR A 32 -7.59 6.97 -1.47
C THR A 32 -7.28 5.50 -1.68
N VAL A 33 -6.42 5.19 -2.65
CA VAL A 33 -6.07 3.79 -2.98
C VAL A 33 -4.65 3.48 -2.51
N TYR A 34 -4.53 2.42 -1.73
CA TYR A 34 -3.26 1.83 -1.31
C TYR A 34 -3.05 0.51 -2.02
N VAL A 35 -1.88 0.31 -2.59
CA VAL A 35 -1.53 -0.93 -3.30
C VAL A 35 -0.32 -1.56 -2.63
N GLN A 36 -0.41 -2.83 -2.27
CA GLN A 36 0.73 -3.53 -1.70
C GLN A 36 1.83 -3.68 -2.75
N LYS A 37 3.08 -3.45 -2.34
CA LYS A 37 4.25 -3.65 -3.21
C LYS A 37 4.21 -5.04 -3.86
N SER A 38 4.41 -5.07 -5.17
CA SER A 38 4.41 -6.30 -5.99
C SER A 38 3.06 -7.04 -6.05
N ALA A 39 1.93 -6.36 -5.80
CA ALA A 39 0.60 -6.94 -5.97
C ALA A 39 0.24 -7.17 -7.45
N GLY A 40 0.64 -6.25 -8.34
CA GLY A 40 0.33 -6.32 -9.77
C GLY A 40 1.33 -7.10 -10.63
N VAL A 41 2.48 -7.49 -10.07
CA VAL A 41 3.57 -8.12 -10.84
C VAL A 41 3.12 -9.44 -11.48
N GLY A 42 2.28 -10.21 -10.80
CA GLY A 42 1.70 -11.45 -11.36
C GLY A 42 0.76 -11.20 -12.53
N SER A 43 0.10 -10.03 -12.57
CA SER A 43 -0.80 -9.60 -13.65
C SER A 43 -0.10 -8.82 -14.77
N GLY A 44 1.22 -8.61 -14.67
CA GLY A 44 1.99 -7.81 -15.64
C GLY A 44 1.94 -6.29 -15.41
N PHE A 45 1.48 -5.83 -14.24
CA PHE A 45 1.48 -4.41 -13.89
C PHE A 45 2.60 -4.08 -12.91
N SER A 46 3.42 -3.08 -13.23
CA SER A 46 4.50 -2.65 -12.33
C SER A 46 3.97 -1.73 -11.22
N ASP A 47 4.68 -1.67 -10.09
CA ASP A 47 4.35 -0.75 -9.00
C ASP A 47 4.39 0.72 -9.48
N GLU A 48 5.17 1.04 -10.52
CA GLU A 48 5.24 2.40 -11.09
C GLU A 48 3.97 2.77 -11.84
N GLU A 49 3.29 1.82 -12.47
CA GLU A 49 2.01 2.08 -13.15
C GLU A 49 0.93 2.45 -12.14
N TYR A 50 0.91 1.80 -10.98
CA TYR A 50 0.03 2.17 -9.87
C TYR A 50 0.38 3.54 -9.29
N GLN A 51 1.67 3.87 -9.14
CA GLN A 51 2.09 5.20 -8.70
C GLN A 51 1.69 6.29 -9.71
N LYS A 52 1.86 6.04 -11.01
CA LYS A 52 1.41 6.95 -12.08
C LYS A 52 -0.11 7.12 -12.10
N ALA A 53 -0.86 6.09 -11.69
CA ALA A 53 -2.31 6.18 -11.50
C ALA A 53 -2.70 7.01 -10.25
N GLY A 54 -1.74 7.32 -9.37
CA GLY A 54 -1.95 8.08 -8.13
C GLY A 54 -2.15 7.21 -6.89
N ALA A 55 -1.97 5.89 -6.99
CA ALA A 55 -2.03 5.01 -5.82
C ALA A 55 -0.78 5.16 -4.95
N THR A 56 -0.98 4.99 -3.65
CA THR A 56 0.13 4.93 -2.69
C THR A 56 0.61 3.49 -2.55
N ILE A 57 1.89 3.25 -2.82
CA ILE A 57 2.48 1.91 -2.65
C ILE A 57 2.80 1.67 -1.19
N PHE A 58 2.15 0.65 -0.62
CA PHE A 58 2.38 0.22 0.75
C PHE A 58 3.37 -0.94 0.78
N THR A 59 4.49 -0.73 1.45
CA THR A 59 5.51 -1.77 1.66
C THR A 59 5.34 -2.31 3.07
N HIS A 60 4.71 -3.47 3.23
CA HIS A 60 4.57 -4.08 4.55
C HIS A 60 5.91 -4.67 4.98
N HIS A 61 6.70 -3.92 5.74
CA HIS A 61 7.84 -4.46 6.47
C HIS A 61 7.28 -5.12 7.75
N ARG A 62 7.26 -6.45 7.83
CA ARG A 62 7.12 -7.11 9.14
C ARG A 62 8.37 -6.77 9.95
N GLY A 63 8.33 -5.71 10.76
CA GLY A 63 9.46 -5.39 11.64
C GLY A 63 9.58 -3.96 12.19
N SER A 64 8.55 -3.11 12.11
CA SER A 64 8.55 -1.86 12.87
C SER A 64 7.14 -1.51 13.35
N LEU A 65 6.66 -2.27 14.34
CA LEU A 65 5.55 -1.85 15.20
C LEU A 65 5.92 -0.68 16.14
N CYS A 66 7.07 -0.05 15.95
CA CYS A 66 7.57 0.98 16.83
C CYS A 66 8.58 1.82 16.08
N SER A 67 8.64 3.11 16.43
CA SER A 67 9.50 4.18 15.89
C SER A 67 9.02 4.76 14.55
N ILE A 68 8.77 6.06 14.38
CA ILE A 68 9.15 7.22 15.18
C ILE A 68 8.25 8.37 14.68
N ARG A 69 7.58 9.10 15.58
CA ARG A 69 7.35 10.52 15.30
C ARG A 69 8.75 11.12 15.25
N ASP A 70 9.15 11.66 14.11
CA ASP A 70 10.39 12.43 13.97
C ASP A 70 10.28 13.71 14.82
N ASP A 71 10.30 13.56 16.14
CA ASP A 71 10.66 14.60 17.07
C ASP A 71 12.20 14.56 17.16
N LEU A 72 12.82 15.60 16.64
CA LEU A 72 14.26 15.91 16.62
C LEU A 72 14.94 15.94 18.02
N GLN A 73 14.31 15.40 19.07
CA GLN A 73 14.78 15.49 20.45
C GLN A 73 14.54 14.20 21.24
N GLY A 74 15.07 13.07 20.77
CA GLY A 74 15.71 12.05 21.62
C GLY A 74 15.07 11.62 22.96
N LYS A 75 13.75 11.64 23.13
CA LYS A 75 13.07 11.14 24.34
C LYS A 75 12.09 10.04 23.99
N ARG A 76 12.63 8.82 23.96
CA ARG A 76 11.90 7.55 23.91
C ARG A 76 10.93 7.47 25.09
N THR A 77 9.66 7.77 24.86
CA THR A 77 8.60 7.41 25.81
C THR A 77 7.75 6.31 25.19
N HIS A 78 7.82 5.16 25.85
CA HIS A 78 7.00 3.97 25.64
C HIS A 78 5.51 4.36 25.61
N CYS A 79 4.90 4.36 24.42
CA CYS A 79 3.45 4.39 24.28
C CYS A 79 2.98 3.00 23.84
N CYS A 80 3.20 2.02 24.72
CA CYS A 80 2.44 0.78 24.73
C CYS A 80 1.65 0.78 26.03
N ARG A 81 0.46 1.36 25.99
CA ARG A 81 -0.58 1.08 26.96
C ARG A 81 -1.89 1.08 26.18
N ILE A 82 -2.30 -0.16 25.88
CA ILE A 82 -3.66 -0.69 25.72
C ILE A 82 -4.75 0.35 25.47
#